data_AF-A0A7V2TUR5-F1
#
_entry.id   AF-A0A7V2TUR5-F1
#
_cell.length_a   1.000
_cell.length_b   1.000
_cell.length_c   1.000
_cell.angle_alpha   90.00
_cell.angle_beta   90.00
_cell.angle_gamma   90.00
#
_symmetry.space_group_name_H-M   'P 1'
#
loop_
_entity.id
_entity.type
_entity.pdbx_description
1 polymer ?
#
loop_
_entity_poly.entity_id
_entity_poly.type
_entity_poly.pdbx_seq_one_letter_code
_entity_poly.pdbx_strand_id
1 'polypeptide(L)'
;MENLPIQNTVQPPERSTPAAGPEGKKLDREKLRKACTEFEALFLARMLKQMRQSIPQNGFLGKGPGKEIYQDLLDQEVAKKMAQRGGIGLGERLYRQVLRREEKAAPPAGEASPAPIAGEEERGI
;
A
#
# COMPACT_ATOMS: atom_id res chain seq x y z
N MET A 1 37.03 -37.05 34.93
CA MET A 1 35.56 -36.95 34.84
C MET A 1 35.12 -35.88 35.81
N GLU A 2 35.03 -34.64 35.38
CA GLU A 2 34.37 -33.56 36.12
C GLU A 2 33.80 -32.61 35.07
N ASN A 3 32.51 -32.75 34.82
CA ASN A 3 31.77 -31.90 33.91
C ASN A 3 31.50 -30.57 34.63
N LEU A 4 32.03 -29.47 34.11
CA LEU A 4 31.57 -28.14 34.52
C LEU A 4 30.22 -27.84 33.85
N PRO A 5 29.21 -27.36 34.58
CA PRO A 5 27.93 -26.98 33.99
C PRO A 5 28.08 -25.66 33.23
N ILE A 6 27.79 -25.68 31.92
CA ILE A 6 27.52 -24.49 31.13
C ILE A 6 26.23 -23.86 31.71
N GLN A 7 26.35 -22.78 32.47
CA GLN A 7 25.21 -21.94 32.81
C GLN A 7 24.77 -21.19 31.54
N ASN A 8 23.88 -21.80 30.78
CA ASN A 8 23.11 -21.08 29.77
C ASN A 8 22.04 -20.29 30.49
N THR A 9 22.29 -19.00 30.74
CA THR A 9 21.24 -18.09 31.19
C THR A 9 20.33 -17.83 29.99
N VAL A 10 19.25 -18.60 29.89
CA VAL A 10 18.13 -18.24 29.03
C VAL A 10 17.46 -17.04 29.68
N GLN A 11 17.89 -15.84 29.31
CA GLN A 11 17.09 -14.64 29.52
C GLN A 11 15.75 -14.85 28.78
N PRO A 12 14.59 -14.78 29.46
CA PRO A 12 13.33 -14.76 28.77
C PRO A 12 13.34 -13.58 27.78
N PRO A 13 12.84 -13.73 26.55
CA PRO A 13 12.59 -12.57 25.73
C PRO A 13 11.57 -11.72 26.49
N GLU A 14 11.99 -10.58 27.01
CA GLU A 14 11.07 -9.57 27.50
C GLU A 14 10.09 -9.32 26.35
N ARG A 15 8.86 -9.81 26.53
CA ARG A 15 7.75 -9.43 25.68
C ARG A 15 7.57 -7.95 25.94
N SER A 16 8.25 -7.13 25.15
CA SER A 16 7.87 -5.75 24.93
C SER A 16 6.44 -5.81 24.43
N THR A 17 5.50 -5.70 25.36
CA THR A 17 4.11 -5.44 25.07
C THR A 17 4.09 -4.26 24.12
N PRO A 18 3.56 -4.37 22.89
CA PRO A 18 3.16 -3.17 22.16
C PRO A 18 1.90 -2.66 22.85
N ALA A 19 2.09 -2.02 24.00
CA ALA A 19 1.11 -1.13 24.60
C ALA A 19 1.22 0.21 23.85
N ALA A 20 0.68 0.22 22.64
CA ALA A 20 0.22 1.42 21.97
C ALA A 20 -0.97 0.95 21.12
N GLY A 21 -2.15 1.53 21.35
CA GLY A 21 -3.36 1.22 20.59
C GLY A 21 -3.18 1.48 19.09
N PRO A 22 -4.19 1.22 18.26
CA PRO A 22 -4.11 1.52 16.84
C PRO A 22 -4.06 3.04 16.68
N GLU A 23 -2.87 3.62 16.73
CA GLU A 23 -2.64 4.97 16.25
C GLU A 23 -2.89 4.92 14.74
N GLY A 24 -4.10 5.32 14.35
CA GLY A 24 -4.52 5.43 12.97
C GLY A 24 -3.56 6.35 12.24
N LYS A 25 -2.55 5.75 11.59
CA LYS A 25 -1.60 6.46 10.74
C LYS A 25 -2.42 7.10 9.63
N LYS A 26 -2.71 8.40 9.77
CA LYS A 26 -3.48 9.17 8.79
C LYS A 26 -2.87 8.89 7.41
N LEU A 27 -3.72 8.41 6.50
CA LEU A 27 -3.28 8.03 5.17
C LEU A 27 -2.70 9.27 4.47
N ASP A 28 -1.43 9.17 4.05
CA ASP A 28 -0.79 10.23 3.29
C ASP A 28 -1.37 10.23 1.87
N ARG A 29 -2.27 11.19 1.62
CA ARG A 29 -3.03 11.30 0.37
C ARG A 29 -2.11 11.50 -0.84
N GLU A 30 -1.01 12.23 -0.67
CA GLU A 30 -0.06 12.45 -1.76
C GLU A 30 0.70 11.18 -2.11
N LYS A 31 1.18 10.44 -1.09
CA LYS A 31 1.80 9.13 -1.31
C LYS A 31 0.85 8.13 -1.94
N LEU A 32 -0.42 8.09 -1.50
CA LEU A 32 -1.43 7.22 -2.10
C LEU A 32 -1.66 7.59 -3.57
N ARG A 33 -1.83 8.87 -3.86
CA ARG A 33 -2.04 9.35 -5.24
C ARG A 33 -0.85 8.97 -6.12
N LYS A 34 0.38 9.20 -5.65
CA LYS A 34 1.61 8.84 -6.35
C LYS A 34 1.68 7.33 -6.63
N ALA A 35 1.42 6.50 -5.62
CA ALA A 35 1.41 5.04 -5.79
C ALA A 35 0.35 4.57 -6.80
N CYS A 36 -0.83 5.18 -6.80
CA CYS A 36 -1.87 4.86 -7.79
C CYS A 36 -1.47 5.29 -9.22
N THR A 37 -0.82 6.45 -9.38
CA THR A 37 -0.27 6.89 -10.67
C THR A 37 0.85 5.98 -11.15
N GLU A 38 1.73 5.53 -10.26
CA GLU A 38 2.81 4.58 -10.57
C GLU A 38 2.24 3.20 -10.98
N PHE A 39 1.18 2.75 -10.31
CA PHE A 39 0.46 1.54 -10.72
C PHE A 39 -0.11 1.65 -12.13
N GLU A 40 -0.74 2.79 -12.46
CA GLU A 40 -1.23 3.04 -13.82
C GLU A 40 -0.08 3.05 -14.85
N ALA A 41 1.08 3.60 -14.51
CA ALA A 41 2.26 3.54 -15.38
C ALA A 41 2.70 2.09 -15.66
N LEU A 42 2.75 1.22 -14.65
CA LEU A 42 3.07 -0.20 -14.84
C LEU A 42 2.05 -0.91 -15.75
N PHE A 43 0.77 -0.61 -15.54
CA PHE A 43 -0.29 -1.15 -16.38
C PHE A 43 -0.15 -0.70 -17.83
N LEU A 44 0.06 0.59 -18.06
CA LEU A 44 0.25 1.16 -19.40
C LEU A 44 1.50 0.57 -20.09
N ALA A 45 2.61 0.41 -19.37
CA ALA A 45 3.80 -0.24 -19.91
C ALA A 45 3.50 -1.67 -20.37
N ARG A 46 2.74 -2.43 -19.57
CA ARG A 46 2.31 -3.77 -19.95
C ARG A 46 1.40 -3.77 -21.17
N MET A 47 0.46 -2.82 -21.23
CA MET A 47 -0.45 -2.65 -22.36
C MET A 47 0.33 -2.37 -23.65
N LEU A 48 1.28 -1.43 -23.64
CA LEU A 48 2.14 -1.10 -24.78
C LEU A 48 2.94 -2.32 -25.26
N LYS A 49 3.50 -3.07 -24.32
CA LYS A 49 4.19 -4.33 -24.62
C LYS A 49 3.27 -5.35 -25.29
N GLN A 50 2.05 -5.54 -24.78
CA GLN A 50 1.06 -6.45 -25.40
C GLN A 50 0.64 -5.98 -26.80
N MET A 51 0.41 -4.68 -26.99
CA MET A 51 0.08 -4.12 -28.30
C MET A 51 1.20 -4.43 -29.33
N ARG A 52 2.48 -4.25 -28.97
CA ARG A 52 3.58 -4.62 -29.87
C ARG A 52 3.68 -6.11 -30.13
N GLN A 53 3.45 -6.94 -29.12
CA GLN A 53 3.46 -8.39 -29.28
C GLN A 53 2.35 -8.89 -30.21
N SER A 54 1.24 -8.13 -30.34
CA SER A 54 0.15 -8.44 -31.27
C SER A 54 0.50 -8.17 -32.74
N ILE A 55 1.52 -7.37 -33.03
CA ILE A 55 1.95 -7.08 -34.40
C ILE A 55 2.84 -8.23 -34.89
N PRO A 56 2.46 -8.94 -35.98
CA PRO A 56 3.26 -9.99 -36.57
C PRO A 56 4.66 -9.45 -36.90
N GLN A 57 5.69 -10.10 -36.35
CA GLN A 57 7.08 -9.73 -36.61
C GLN A 57 7.50 -10.30 -37.97
N ASN A 58 6.89 -9.80 -39.04
CA ASN A 58 7.13 -10.23 -40.41
C ASN A 58 8.24 -9.33 -40.97
N GLY A 59 9.50 -9.61 -40.64
CA GLY A 59 10.59 -8.76 -41.12
C GLY A 59 11.99 -9.30 -40.85
N PHE A 60 12.81 -9.18 -41.89
CA PHE A 60 14.26 -9.36 -41.99
C PHE A 60 15.10 -8.68 -40.88
N LEU A 61 14.52 -7.75 -40.12
CA LEU A 61 15.12 -7.09 -38.96
C LEU A 61 14.98 -7.97 -37.71
N GLY A 62 16.00 -8.79 -37.46
CA GLY A 62 16.03 -9.78 -36.39
C GLY A 62 15.69 -9.25 -34.99
N LYS A 63 15.09 -10.13 -34.18
CA LYS A 63 14.92 -9.96 -32.74
C LYS A 63 16.29 -10.01 -32.07
N GLY A 64 16.94 -8.85 -31.90
CA GLY A 64 18.17 -8.75 -31.11
C GLY A 64 17.87 -8.54 -29.62
N PRO A 65 18.56 -9.21 -28.68
CA PRO A 65 18.31 -9.06 -27.25
C PRO A 65 18.45 -7.62 -26.74
N GLY A 66 19.35 -6.81 -27.32
CA GLY A 66 19.48 -5.39 -26.99
C GLY A 66 18.29 -4.52 -27.42
N LYS A 67 17.57 -4.93 -28.49
CA LYS A 67 16.39 -4.21 -28.97
C LYS A 67 15.23 -4.35 -28.00
N GLU A 68 15.02 -5.53 -27.43
CA GLU A 68 13.94 -5.79 -26.48
C GLU A 68 14.14 -5.00 -25.18
N ILE A 69 15.35 -4.99 -24.64
CA ILE A 69 15.69 -4.21 -23.43
C ILE A 69 15.45 -2.72 -23.67
N TYR A 70 15.92 -2.19 -24.81
CA TYR A 70 15.71 -0.78 -25.15
C TYR A 70 14.21 -0.44 -25.31
N GLN A 71 13.43 -1.33 -25.94
CA GLN A 71 11.99 -1.16 -26.08
C GLN A 71 11.26 -1.21 -24.74
N ASP A 72 11.65 -2.11 -23.84
CA ASP A 72 11.07 -2.19 -22.50
C ASP A 72 11.37 -0.92 -21.69
N LEU A 73 12.59 -0.37 -21.78
CA LEU A 73 12.94 0.91 -21.15
C LEU A 73 12.14 2.08 -21.75
N LEU A 74 12.02 2.11 -23.08
CA LEU A 74 11.22 3.13 -23.77
C LEU A 74 9.76 3.10 -23.32
N ASP A 75 9.18 1.90 -23.23
CA ASP A 75 7.81 1.72 -22.77
C ASP A 75 7.58 2.20 -21.35
N GLN A 76 8.51 1.89 -20.45
CA GLN A 76 8.44 2.32 -19.06
C GLN A 76 8.39 3.85 -18.97
N GLU A 77 9.26 4.55 -19.71
CA GLU A 77 9.30 6.01 -19.68
C GLU A 77 8.09 6.65 -20.39
N VAL A 78 7.65 6.08 -21.51
CA VAL A 78 6.42 6.53 -22.19
C VAL A 78 5.22 6.35 -21.27
N ALA A 79 5.05 5.16 -20.67
CA ALA A 79 3.95 4.86 -19.78
C ALA A 79 3.95 5.74 -18.53
N LYS A 80 5.12 6.01 -17.94
CA LYS A 80 5.28 6.93 -16.80
C LYS A 80 4.85 8.34 -17.16
N LYS A 81 5.28 8.87 -18.31
CA LYS A 81 4.85 10.21 -18.79
C LYS A 81 3.36 10.26 -19.11
N MET A 82 2.79 9.18 -19.66
CA MET A 82 1.36 9.07 -19.92
C MET A 82 0.56 9.09 -18.62
N ALA A 83 0.92 8.27 -17.64
CA ALA A 83 0.26 8.21 -16.34
C ALA A 83 0.33 9.55 -15.59
N GLN A 84 1.49 10.22 -15.59
CA GLN A 84 1.65 11.54 -14.98
C GLN A 84 0.76 12.62 -15.62
N ARG A 85 0.44 12.48 -16.91
CA ARG A 85 -0.48 13.38 -17.65
C ARG A 85 -1.95 12.97 -17.54
N GLY A 86 -2.30 11.97 -16.74
CA GLY A 86 -3.66 11.51 -16.50
C GLY A 86 -4.02 10.18 -17.17
N GLY A 87 -3.14 9.63 -18.01
CA GLY A 87 -3.24 8.28 -18.56
C GLY A 87 -4.62 7.93 -19.12
N ILE A 88 -5.14 6.78 -18.70
CA ILE A 88 -6.49 6.27 -18.98
C ILE A 88 -7.43 6.47 -17.76
N GLY A 89 -6.96 7.19 -16.74
CA GLY A 89 -7.65 7.46 -15.49
C GLY A 89 -7.78 6.25 -14.55
N LEU A 90 -6.98 5.20 -14.75
CA LEU A 90 -7.05 4.00 -13.89
C LEU A 90 -6.55 4.29 -12.48
N GLY A 91 -5.42 4.99 -12.35
CA GLY A 91 -4.84 5.36 -11.06
C GLY A 91 -5.76 6.27 -10.27
N GLU A 92 -6.42 7.21 -10.94
CA GLU A 92 -7.40 8.11 -10.32
C GLU A 92 -8.65 7.37 -9.82
N ARG A 93 -9.14 6.35 -10.56
CA ARG A 93 -10.24 5.50 -10.08
C ARG A 93 -9.83 4.68 -8.87
N LEU A 94 -8.63 4.10 -8.89
CA LEU A 94 -8.08 3.34 -7.77
C LEU A 94 -7.90 4.22 -6.52
N TYR A 95 -7.33 5.41 -6.69
CA TYR A 95 -7.17 6.39 -5.63
C TYR A 95 -8.50 6.71 -4.93
N ARG A 96 -9.55 7.00 -5.71
CA ARG A 96 -10.89 7.26 -5.19
C ARG A 96 -11.50 6.06 -4.46
N GLN A 97 -11.27 4.85 -4.94
CA GLN A 97 -11.76 3.63 -4.28
C GLN A 97 -11.09 3.40 -2.93
N VAL A 98 -9.76 3.59 -2.85
CA VAL A 98 -9.03 3.44 -1.59
C VAL A 98 -9.49 4.49 -0.57
N LEU A 99 -9.62 5.76 -0.97
CA LEU A 99 -10.12 6.81 -0.08
C LEU A 99 -11.52 6.52 0.48
N ARG A 100 -12.46 6.08 -0.37
CA ARG A 100 -13.81 5.72 0.08
C ARG A 100 -13.81 4.59 1.11
N ARG A 101 -12.88 3.64 0.98
CA ARG A 101 -12.75 2.52 1.93
C ARG A 101 -12.23 3.00 3.28
N GLU A 102 -11.26 3.91 3.29
CA GLU A 102 -10.74 4.53 4.52
C GLU A 102 -11.83 5.35 5.24
N GLU A 103 -12.61 6.14 4.50
CA GLU A 103 -13.72 6.92 5.07
C GLU A 103 -14.78 6.01 5.71
N LYS A 104 -15.07 4.86 5.08
CA LYS A 104 -16.04 3.88 5.61
C LYS A 104 -15.48 3.04 6.78
N ALA A 105 -14.16 3.00 6.95
CA ALA A 105 -13.48 2.26 8.01
C ALA A 105 -13.21 3.12 9.26
N ALA A 106 -13.33 4.44 9.17
CA ALA A 106 -13.26 5.32 10.33
C ALA A 106 -14.54 5.19 11.17
N PRO A 107 -14.46 4.88 12.49
CA PRO A 107 -15.63 4.89 13.36
C PRO A 107 -16.24 6.30 13.40
N PRO A 108 -17.57 6.46 13.49
CA PRO A 108 -18.18 7.77 13.62
C PRO A 108 -17.63 8.46 14.88
N ALA A 109 -16.94 9.58 14.67
CA ALA A 109 -16.52 10.45 15.76
C ALA A 109 -17.77 11.08 16.37
N GLY A 110 -18.30 10.48 17.44
CA GLY A 110 -19.40 11.07 18.20
C GLY A 110 -20.50 10.10 18.60
N GLU A 111 -20.17 9.02 19.30
CA GLU A 111 -21.07 8.48 20.32
C GLU A 111 -20.27 8.43 21.62
N ALA A 112 -20.30 9.56 22.33
CA ALA A 112 -19.96 9.59 23.73
C ALA A 112 -20.90 8.62 24.43
N SER A 113 -20.36 7.50 24.90
CA SER A 113 -21.04 6.61 25.84
C SER A 113 -21.66 7.47 26.95
N PRO A 114 -22.97 7.39 27.22
CA PRO A 114 -23.51 8.02 28.40
C PRO A 114 -22.84 7.36 29.61
N ALA A 115 -22.19 8.17 30.45
CA ALA A 115 -21.63 7.71 31.71
C ALA A 115 -22.73 7.05 32.56
N PRO A 116 -22.41 5.99 33.34
CA PRO A 116 -23.37 5.48 34.29
C PRO A 116 -23.55 6.54 35.38
N ILE A 117 -24.76 7.10 35.49
CA ILE A 117 -25.18 7.84 36.67
C ILE A 117 -25.31 6.84 37.83
N ALA A 118 -24.28 6.77 38.66
CA ALA A 118 -24.30 6.01 39.91
C ALA A 118 -24.40 6.97 41.10
N GLY A 119 -25.57 6.99 41.74
CA GLY A 119 -25.71 7.27 43.17
C GLY A 119 -26.04 8.70 43.60
N GLU A 120 -27.26 9.17 43.32
CA GLU A 120 -27.98 9.99 44.32
C GLU A 120 -28.67 9.01 45.28
N GLU A 121 -28.05 8.78 46.43
CA GLU A 121 -28.69 8.14 47.57
C GLU A 121 -29.00 9.22 48.62
N GLU A 122 -30.22 9.18 49.09
CA GLU A 122 -30.94 10.24 49.77
C GLU A 122 -30.26 10.73 51.06
N ARG A 123 -30.35 12.05 51.27
CA ARG A 123 -30.21 12.65 52.61
C ARG A 123 -31.36 12.17 53.48
N GLY A 124 -31.08 11.18 54.32
CA GLY A 124 -31.84 10.89 55.52
C GLY A 124 -31.31 11.69 56.71
N ILE A 125 -32.28 12.21 57.48
CA ILE A 125 -32.22 12.99 58.74
C ILE A 125 -32.30 14.51 58.55
#